data_AF-A0A7X7SM45-F1
#
_entry.id   AF-A0A7X7SM45-F1
#
_cell.length_a   1.000
_cell.length_b   1.000
_cell.length_c   1.000
_cell.angle_alpha   90.00
_cell.angle_beta   90.00
_cell.angle_gamma   90.00
#
_symmetry.space_group_name_H-M   'P 1'
#
loop_
_entity.id
_entity.type
_entity.pdbx_description
1 polymer ?
#
loop_
_entity_poly.entity_id
_entity_poly.type
_entity_poly.pdbx_seq_one_letter_code
_entity_poly.pdbx_strand_id
1 'polypeptide(L)'
;MMVSAEHIRHYLLLSGGLDSTALAGRLVEQHGASTVAAVTFLYGQKHAVELEAARAVAAFYDLAQHQVVEIPPIRGSALTEQDMPLPQGRDLKAVQGVAPS
;
A
#
# COMPACT_ATOMS: atom_id res chain seq x y z
N MET A 1 5.82 29.07 -23.34
CA MET A 1 6.00 28.71 -21.92
C MET A 1 5.81 27.20 -21.83
N MET A 2 6.91 26.45 -21.77
CA MET A 2 6.87 24.98 -21.83
C MET A 2 6.73 24.47 -20.40
N VAL A 3 5.56 23.92 -20.06
CA VAL A 3 5.36 23.22 -18.79
C VAL A 3 6.28 22.01 -18.84
N SER A 4 7.32 22.01 -18.01
CA SER A 4 8.18 20.84 -17.83
C SER A 4 7.29 19.67 -17.44
N ALA A 5 7.32 18.57 -18.20
CA ALA A 5 6.70 17.33 -17.77
C ALA A 5 7.31 16.97 -16.40
N GLU A 6 6.49 16.96 -15.35
CA GLU A 6 6.96 16.46 -14.07
C GLU A 6 7.23 14.97 -14.22
N HIS A 7 8.46 14.58 -13.95
CA HIS A 7 8.88 13.19 -13.99
C HIS A 7 8.51 12.54 -12.66
N ILE A 8 8.22 11.24 -12.70
CA ILE A 8 8.09 10.44 -11.48
C ILE A 8 9.39 10.55 -10.68
N ARG A 9 9.28 10.98 -9.43
CA ARG A 9 10.41 11.11 -8.48
C ARG A 9 10.26 10.18 -7.28
N HIS A 10 9.04 9.74 -7.00
CA HIS A 10 8.72 8.93 -5.84
C HIS A 10 8.00 7.66 -6.27
N TYR A 11 8.52 6.51 -5.83
CA TYR A 11 7.85 5.22 -5.95
C TYR A 11 7.33 4.81 -4.58
N LEU A 12 6.02 4.62 -4.48
CA LEU A 12 5.32 4.24 -3.26
C LEU A 12 4.86 2.78 -3.35
N LEU A 13 5.21 1.98 -2.35
CA LEU A 13 4.56 0.68 -2.16
C LEU A 13 3.20 0.89 -1.51
N LEU A 14 2.13 0.69 -2.27
CA LEU A 14 0.77 0.98 -1.85
C LEU A 14 0.00 -0.33 -1.61
N SER A 15 -0.10 -0.74 -0.35
CA SER A 15 -0.85 -1.95 0.03
C SER A 15 -2.35 -1.70 0.21
N GLY A 16 -2.78 -0.44 0.32
CA GLY A 16 -4.15 -0.07 0.67
C GLY A 16 -4.42 -0.05 2.18
N GLY A 17 -3.42 -0.39 3.01
CA GLY A 17 -3.46 -0.24 4.46
C GLY A 17 -3.28 1.21 4.91
N LEU A 18 -3.61 1.48 6.19
CA LEU A 18 -3.58 2.81 6.80
C LEU A 18 -2.23 3.53 6.59
N ASP A 19 -1.12 2.85 6.89
CA ASP A 19 0.20 3.48 6.86
C ASP A 19 0.62 3.87 5.44
N SER A 20 0.45 2.96 4.48
CA SER A 20 0.72 3.24 3.06
C SER A 20 -0.16 4.35 2.50
N THR A 21 -1.41 4.45 2.98
CA THR A 21 -2.36 5.50 2.59
C THR A 21 -1.97 6.85 3.18
N ALA A 22 -1.58 6.89 4.46
CA ALA A 22 -1.10 8.11 5.11
C ALA A 22 0.17 8.64 4.43
N LEU A 23 1.08 7.73 4.04
CA LEU A 23 2.28 8.09 3.29
C LEU A 23 1.93 8.63 1.89
N ALA A 24 0.95 8.05 1.19
CA ALA A 24 0.47 8.56 -0.10
C ALA A 24 0.00 10.01 0.02
N GLY A 25 -0.85 10.30 1.01
CA GLY A 25 -1.33 11.66 1.28
C GLY A 25 -0.20 12.63 1.56
N ARG A 26 0.78 12.23 2.38
CA ARG A 26 1.94 13.07 2.71
C ARG A 26 2.84 13.35 1.49
N LEU A 27 3.09 12.36 0.64
CA LEU A 27 3.87 12.55 -0.58
C LEU A 27 3.16 13.50 -1.54
N VAL A 28 1.85 13.35 -1.71
CA VAL A 28 1.04 14.21 -2.59
C VAL A 28 1.01 15.65 -2.06
N GLU A 29 0.84 15.83 -0.75
CA GLU A 29 0.87 17.15 -0.10
C GLU A 29 2.21 17.87 -0.30
N GLN A 30 3.32 17.14 -0.19
CA GLN A 30 4.67 17.72 -0.23
C GLN A 30 5.23 17.90 -1.64
N HIS A 31 4.85 17.02 -2.57
CA HIS A 31 5.52 16.90 -3.87
C HIS A 31 4.58 16.96 -5.07
N GLY A 32 3.25 16.92 -4.86
CA GLY A 32 2.26 16.87 -5.93
C GLY A 32 2.05 15.47 -6.49
N ALA A 33 0.80 15.13 -6.82
CA ALA A 33 0.39 13.80 -7.27
C ALA A 33 1.05 13.35 -8.59
N SER A 34 1.36 14.30 -9.47
CA SER A 34 2.08 14.11 -10.75
C SER A 34 3.47 13.50 -10.61
N THR A 35 4.05 13.51 -9.40
CA THR A 35 5.44 13.08 -9.15
C THR A 35 5.54 11.71 -8.48
N VAL A 36 4.39 11.12 -8.13
CA VAL A 36 4.27 9.91 -7.34
C VAL A 36 3.70 8.79 -8.20
N ALA A 37 4.42 7.67 -8.28
CA ALA A 37 3.93 6.42 -8.83
C ALA A 37 3.72 5.41 -7.70
N ALA A 38 2.58 4.71 -7.72
CA ALA A 38 2.27 3.64 -6.78
C ALA A 38 2.51 2.27 -7.40
N VAL A 39 3.00 1.34 -6.58
CA VAL A 39 3.14 -0.08 -6.92
C VAL A 39 2.47 -0.92 -5.84
N THR A 40 1.54 -1.78 -6.23
CA THR A 40 0.90 -2.76 -5.34
C THR A 40 1.41 -4.14 -5.71
N PHE A 41 1.97 -4.85 -4.73
CA PHE A 41 2.40 -6.24 -4.91
C PHE A 41 1.31 -7.21 -4.48
N LEU A 42 1.02 -8.19 -5.35
CA LEU A 42 0.21 -9.35 -5.04
C LEU A 42 1.14 -10.54 -4.87
N TYR A 43 1.14 -11.15 -3.68
CA TYR A 43 2.07 -12.22 -3.30
C TYR A 43 1.34 -13.44 -2.76
N GLY A 44 0.16 -13.72 -3.31
CA GLY A 44 -0.69 -14.85 -2.91
C GLY A 44 -1.49 -14.61 -1.63
N GLN A 45 -1.67 -13.34 -1.22
CA GLN A 45 -2.53 -13.04 -0.07
C GLN A 45 -4.02 -13.31 -0.35
N LYS A 46 -4.76 -13.72 0.69
CA LYS A 46 -6.17 -14.14 0.59
C LYS A 46 -7.15 -13.02 0.22
N HIS A 47 -6.81 -11.76 0.52
CA HIS A 47 -7.79 -10.67 0.55
C HIS A 47 -7.71 -9.77 -0.69
N ALA A 48 -8.72 -9.88 -1.56
CA ALA A 48 -8.98 -8.93 -2.64
C ALA A 48 -9.26 -7.49 -2.12
N VAL A 49 -9.65 -7.35 -0.85
CA VAL A 49 -9.96 -6.07 -0.20
C VAL A 49 -8.76 -5.12 -0.20
N GLU A 50 -7.54 -5.64 -0.02
CA GLU A 50 -6.31 -4.81 -0.01
C GLU A 50 -6.04 -4.20 -1.39
N LEU A 51 -6.22 -5.00 -2.45
CA LEU A 51 -6.05 -4.52 -3.83
C LEU A 51 -7.08 -3.43 -4.16
N GLU A 52 -8.35 -3.64 -3.83
CA GLU A 52 -9.39 -2.65 -4.08
C GLU A 52 -9.16 -1.36 -3.26
N ALA A 53 -8.72 -1.49 -2.01
CA ALA A 53 -8.32 -0.34 -1.20
C ALA A 53 -7.14 0.42 -1.83
N ALA A 54 -6.11 -0.27 -2.31
CA ALA A 54 -4.97 0.35 -2.98
C ALA A 54 -5.40 1.11 -4.25
N ARG A 55 -6.30 0.53 -5.06
CA ARG A 55 -6.86 1.19 -6.25
C ARG A 55 -7.65 2.43 -5.87
N ALA A 56 -8.51 2.33 -4.85
CA ALA A 56 -9.31 3.46 -4.38
C ALA A 56 -8.44 4.62 -3.87
N VAL A 57 -7.37 4.31 -3.14
CA VAL A 57 -6.42 5.33 -2.64
C VAL A 57 -5.65 6.00 -3.79
N ALA A 58 -5.13 5.22 -4.73
CA ALA A 58 -4.42 5.77 -5.89
C ALA A 58 -5.32 6.70 -6.73
N ALA A 59 -6.58 6.32 -6.92
CA ALA A 59 -7.58 7.13 -7.62
C ALA A 59 -7.97 8.39 -6.83
N PHE A 60 -8.15 8.27 -5.51
CA PHE A 60 -8.53 9.40 -4.65
C PHE A 60 -7.48 10.52 -4.69
N TYR A 61 -6.19 10.16 -4.72
CA TYR A 61 -5.09 11.12 -4.77
C TYR A 61 -4.65 11.51 -6.18
N ASP A 62 -5.28 10.96 -7.23
CA ASP A 62 -4.92 11.17 -8.64
C ASP A 62 -3.43 10.93 -8.93
N LEU A 63 -2.90 9.81 -8.41
CA LEU A 63 -1.49 9.47 -8.58
C LEU A 63 -1.15 9.26 -10.06
N ALA A 64 0.01 9.78 -10.48
CA ALA A 64 0.45 9.77 -11.88
C ALA A 64 0.46 8.38 -12.52
N GLN A 65 0.74 7.35 -11.72
CA GLN A 65 0.71 5.96 -12.15
C GLN A 65 0.37 5.05 -10.98
N HIS A 66 -0.39 3.98 -11.24
CA HIS A 66 -0.58 2.87 -10.30
C HIS A 66 -0.37 1.54 -11.02
N GLN A 67 0.70 0.84 -10.68
CA GLN A 67 1.01 -0.49 -11.22
C GLN A 67 0.68 -1.57 -10.19
N VAL A 68 0.11 -2.68 -10.67
CA VAL A 68 -0.07 -3.88 -9.87
C VAL A 68 0.89 -4.93 -10.40
N VAL A 69 1.69 -5.52 -9.51
CA VAL A 69 2.69 -6.52 -9.83
C VAL A 69 2.40 -7.79 -9.05
N GLU A 70 2.21 -8.89 -9.76
CA GLU A 70 2.09 -10.20 -9.15
C GLU A 70 3.46 -10.86 -9.03
N ILE A 71 3.76 -11.40 -7.85
CA ILE A 71 4.99 -12.14 -7.55
C ILE A 71 4.66 -13.53 -7.03
N PRO A 72 5.62 -14.48 -7.07
CA PRO A 72 5.40 -15.80 -6.50
C PRO A 72 4.92 -15.74 -5.04
N PRO A 73 4.02 -16.65 -4.62
CA PRO A 73 3.42 -16.59 -3.29
C PRO A 73 4.45 -16.59 -2.16
N ILE A 74 4.34 -15.64 -1.24
CA ILE A 74 5.11 -15.62 0.00
C ILE A 74 4.37 -16.47 1.04
N ARG A 75 5.04 -17.45 1.64
CA ARG A 75 4.42 -18.45 2.54
C ARG A 75 4.76 -18.21 4.01
N GLY A 76 4.04 -18.89 4.90
CA GLY A 76 4.31 -18.89 6.34
C GLY A 76 3.67 -17.75 7.12
N SER A 77 2.63 -17.12 6.58
CA SER A 77 1.88 -16.06 7.28
C SER A 77 0.37 -16.30 7.24
N ALA A 78 -0.36 -15.74 8.19
CA ALA A 78 -1.84 -15.78 8.20
C ALA A 78 -2.47 -15.08 6.98
N LEU A 79 -1.70 -14.19 6.33
CA LEU A 79 -2.13 -13.49 5.11
C LEU A 79 -2.14 -14.40 3.89
N THR A 80 -1.34 -15.46 3.88
CA THR A 80 -1.14 -16.33 2.70
C THR A 80 -1.52 -17.80 2.93
N GLU A 81 -1.45 -18.31 4.16
CA GLU A 81 -1.75 -19.71 4.47
C GLU A 81 -3.23 -19.90 4.83
N GLN A 82 -4.00 -20.66 4.03
CA GLN A 82 -5.45 -20.88 4.22
C GLN A 82 -5.81 -21.36 5.62
N ASP A 83 -5.02 -22.27 6.17
CA ASP A 83 -5.27 -22.93 7.46
C ASP A 83 -4.76 -22.14 8.67
N MET A 84 -4.10 -21.01 8.45
CA MET A 84 -3.67 -20.11 9.52
C MET A 84 -4.72 -19.00 9.71
N PRO A 85 -5.45 -18.97 10.85
CA PRO A 85 -6.41 -17.91 11.12
C PRO A 85 -5.69 -16.58 11.35
N LEU A 86 -6.33 -15.49 10.94
CA LEU A 86 -5.86 -14.15 11.32
C LEU A 86 -5.89 -14.02 12.85
N PRO A 87 -4.84 -13.46 13.48
CA PRO A 87 -4.85 -13.18 14.91
C PRO A 87 -5.99 -12.22 15.24
N GLN A 88 -6.84 -12.59 16.20
CA GLN A 88 -7.95 -11.76 16.69
C GLN A 88 -7.77 -11.47 18.18
N GLY A 89 -8.45 -10.42 18.66
CA GLY A 89 -8.58 -10.16 20.10
C GLY A 89 -7.28 -9.78 20.81
N ARG A 90 -6.32 -9.14 20.13
CA ARG A 90 -5.15 -8.56 20.80
C ARG A 90 -5.61 -7.54 21.84
N ASP A 91 -5.24 -7.77 23.09
CA ASP A 91 -5.43 -6.78 24.15
C ASP A 91 -4.47 -5.61 23.90
N LEU A 92 -5.01 -4.49 23.40
CA LEU A 92 -4.25 -3.27 23.10
C LEU A 92 -3.56 -2.69 24.35
N LYS A 93 -3.99 -3.04 25.57
CA LYS A 93 -3.34 -2.64 26.82
C LYS A 93 -2.08 -3.47 27.13
N ALA A 94 -1.98 -4.67 26.56
CA ALA A 94 -0.85 -5.58 26.73
C ALA A 94 0.15 -5.53 25.57
N VAL A 95 -0.15 -4.77 24.50
CA VAL A 95 0.78 -4.57 23.38
C VAL A 95 1.96 -3.72 23.86
N GLN A 96 3.14 -4.34 23.95
CA GLN A 96 4.40 -3.65 24.20
C GLN A 96 5.25 -3.66 22.93
N GLY A 97 5.99 -2.56 22.71
CA GLY A 97 6.84 -2.38 21.53
C GLY A 97 6.18 -1.58 20.40
N VAL A 98 6.95 -1.32 19.36
CA VAL A 98 6.47 -0.68 18.13
C VAL A 98 5.90 -1.79 17.24
N ALA A 99 4.71 -1.56 16.65
CA ALA A 99 4.18 -2.48 15.65
C ALA A 99 5.22 -2.66 14.52
N PRO A 100 5.46 -3.89 14.04
CA PRO A 100 6.30 -4.07 12.87
C PRO A 100 5.67 -3.27 11.71
N SER A 101 6.44 -2.32 11.17
CA SER A 101 6.14 -1.59 9.95
C SER A 101 6.22 -2.49 8.72
#